data_AF-A0A2R5FGJ5-F1
#
_entry.id   AF-A0A2R5FGJ5-F1
#
_cell.length_a   1.000
_cell.length_b   1.000
_cell.length_c   1.000
_cell.angle_alpha   90.00
_cell.angle_beta   90.00
_cell.angle_gamma   90.00
#
_symmetry.space_group_name_H-M   'P 1'
#
loop_
_entity.id
_entity.type
_entity.pdbx_description
1 polymer ?
#
loop_
_entity_poly.entity_id
_entity_poly.type
_entity_poly.pdbx_seq_one_letter_code
_entity_poly.pdbx_strand_id
1 'polypeptide(L)'
;MHRTYGGNAKAMGILCGSIQEDFDGDMVLYWQENHADPLAATDLKNLAVSQINRLQVLDPQAYRLLCRLGCYRYQDIPTIPSQGLFCLLWDVSSDQHRQIIASLRNRSLVECDKGEYWLHPVIRKEAIARLRLSNEWQFANHKAAEFWTTNVKQIETFKDALQALEAC
;
A
#
# COMPACT_ATOMS: atom_id res chain seq x y z
N MET A 1 21.76 2.79 -10.44
CA MET A 1 20.74 2.29 -9.48
C MET A 1 21.19 2.44 -8.01
N HIS A 2 22.21 1.73 -7.50
CA HIS A 2 22.60 1.84 -6.06
C HIS A 2 23.07 3.24 -5.60
N ARG A 3 23.80 3.99 -6.44
CA ARG A 3 24.26 5.35 -6.12
C ARG A 3 23.15 6.42 -6.19
N THR A 4 22.03 6.13 -6.86
CA THR A 4 20.96 7.10 -7.15
C THR A 4 20.00 7.28 -5.98
N TYR A 5 19.78 6.24 -5.15
CA TYR A 5 18.85 6.27 -4.01
C TYR A 5 19.55 6.27 -2.65
N GLY A 6 20.88 6.46 -2.61
CA GLY A 6 21.65 6.60 -1.36
C GLY A 6 21.56 5.41 -0.40
N GLY A 7 21.24 4.20 -0.88
CA GLY A 7 21.03 3.03 -0.03
C GLY A 7 19.66 2.97 0.67
N ASN A 8 18.66 3.73 0.21
CA ASN A 8 17.30 3.65 0.77
C ASN A 8 16.69 2.26 0.51
N ALA A 9 16.60 1.44 1.56
CA ALA A 9 16.11 0.06 1.48
C ALA A 9 14.68 -0.03 0.91
N LYS A 10 13.81 0.93 1.23
CA LYS A 10 12.44 0.96 0.68
C LYS A 10 12.44 1.24 -0.82
N ALA A 11 13.25 2.20 -1.27
CA ALA A 11 13.39 2.47 -2.70
C ALA A 11 13.90 1.23 -3.44
N MET A 12 14.89 0.53 -2.87
CA MET A 12 15.41 -0.70 -3.45
C MET A 12 14.36 -1.82 -3.51
N GLY A 13 13.55 -1.99 -2.45
CA GLY A 13 12.45 -2.96 -2.45
C GLY A 13 11.42 -2.69 -3.54
N ILE A 14 11.02 -1.42 -3.69
CA ILE A 14 10.09 -1.00 -4.76
C ILE A 14 10.69 -1.28 -6.14
N LEU A 15 11.95 -0.88 -6.38
CA LEU A 15 12.62 -1.11 -7.67
C LEU A 15 12.73 -2.59 -8.00
N CYS A 16 13.26 -3.40 -7.08
CA CYS A 16 13.42 -4.84 -7.29
C CYS A 16 12.07 -5.51 -7.54
N GLY A 17 11.03 -5.12 -6.78
CA GLY A 17 9.68 -5.62 -6.95
C GLY A 17 9.12 -5.30 -8.34
N SER A 18 9.22 -4.06 -8.78
CA SER A 18 8.73 -3.66 -10.11
C SER A 18 9.50 -4.32 -11.26
N ILE A 19 10.83 -4.44 -11.14
CA ILE A 19 11.66 -5.14 -12.14
C ILE A 19 11.24 -6.61 -12.24
N GLN A 20 11.05 -7.28 -11.10
CA GLN A 20 10.70 -8.69 -11.10
C GLN A 20 9.28 -8.92 -11.64
N GLU A 21 8.32 -8.10 -11.21
CA GLU A 21 6.91 -8.32 -11.49
C GLU A 21 6.46 -7.81 -12.85
N ASP A 22 7.02 -6.68 -13.31
CA ASP A 22 6.52 -6.02 -14.52
C ASP A 22 7.47 -6.16 -15.71
N PHE A 23 8.70 -6.64 -15.49
CA PHE A 23 9.75 -6.74 -16.51
C PHE A 23 10.44 -8.11 -16.55
N ASP A 24 9.91 -9.11 -15.81
CA ASP A 24 10.50 -10.47 -15.72
C ASP A 24 12.00 -10.46 -15.36
N GLY A 25 12.42 -9.50 -14.52
CA GLY A 25 13.81 -9.34 -14.13
C GLY A 25 14.68 -8.51 -15.09
N ASP A 26 14.13 -8.02 -16.21
CA ASP A 26 14.88 -7.22 -17.18
C ASP A 26 15.10 -5.77 -16.69
N MET A 27 16.24 -5.59 -16.02
CA MET A 27 16.69 -4.28 -15.54
C MET A 27 16.97 -3.27 -16.66
N VAL A 28 17.35 -3.72 -17.86
CA VAL A 28 17.70 -2.84 -18.98
C VAL A 28 16.43 -2.24 -19.57
N LEU A 29 15.41 -3.08 -19.78
CA LEU A 29 14.10 -2.65 -20.24
C LEU A 29 13.43 -1.73 -19.21
N TYR A 30 13.48 -2.10 -17.93
CA TYR A 30 13.03 -1.22 -16.84
C TYR A 30 13.69 0.16 -16.90
N TRP A 31 15.02 0.20 -17.06
CA TRP A 31 15.76 1.45 -17.10
C TRP A 31 15.34 2.30 -18.30
N GLN A 32 15.27 1.72 -19.50
CA GLN A 32 14.87 2.43 -20.73
C GLN A 32 13.48 3.07 -20.62
N GLU A 33 12.49 2.38 -20.05
CA GLU A 33 11.12 2.91 -19.91
C GLU A 33 11.00 3.99 -18.82
N ASN A 34 11.83 3.94 -17.79
CA ASN A 34 11.71 4.81 -16.61
C ASN A 34 12.75 5.94 -16.57
N HIS A 35 13.59 6.10 -17.62
CA HIS A 35 14.75 7.02 -17.65
C HIS A 35 14.52 8.40 -18.24
N ALA A 36 13.28 8.77 -18.56
CA ALA A 36 12.99 10.08 -19.14
C ALA A 36 13.30 11.27 -18.20
N ASP A 37 13.45 11.06 -16.88
CA ASP A 37 13.81 12.13 -15.94
C ASP A 37 14.80 11.64 -14.84
N PRO A 38 16.11 11.91 -15.03
CA PRO A 38 17.16 11.50 -14.08
C PRO A 38 17.02 12.09 -12.68
N LEU A 39 16.25 13.19 -12.51
CA LEU A 39 16.02 13.84 -11.21
C LEU A 39 14.77 13.32 -10.48
N ALA A 40 13.81 12.75 -11.21
CA ALA A 40 12.67 12.03 -10.63
C ALA A 40 13.12 10.75 -9.88
N ALA A 41 14.25 10.18 -10.30
CA ALA A 41 14.86 8.97 -9.74
C ALA A 41 15.57 9.16 -8.39
N THR A 42 15.52 10.34 -7.76
CA THR A 42 16.22 10.60 -6.48
C THR A 42 15.29 10.76 -5.27
N ASP A 43 13.98 10.92 -5.47
CA ASP A 43 13.02 11.08 -4.37
C ASP A 43 12.14 9.83 -4.25
N LEU A 44 12.16 9.19 -3.07
CA LEU A 44 11.29 8.06 -2.74
C LEU A 44 9.81 8.39 -2.99
N LYS A 45 9.41 9.66 -2.83
CA LYS A 45 8.06 10.13 -3.16
C LYS A 45 7.75 9.97 -4.64
N ASN A 46 8.63 10.42 -5.52
CA ASN A 46 8.42 10.34 -6.98
C ASN A 46 8.42 8.88 -7.45
N LEU A 47 9.31 8.05 -6.88
CA LEU A 47 9.29 6.61 -7.12
C LEU A 47 7.97 5.98 -6.70
N ALA A 48 7.49 6.26 -5.48
CA ALA A 48 6.20 5.74 -5.01
C ALA A 48 5.04 6.19 -5.92
N VAL A 49 4.98 7.47 -6.29
CA VAL A 49 3.94 7.98 -7.20
C VAL A 49 3.98 7.26 -8.56
N SER A 50 5.17 7.11 -9.14
CA SER A 50 5.37 6.41 -10.42
C SER A 50 4.88 4.95 -10.35
N GLN A 51 5.28 4.21 -9.30
CA GLN A 51 4.86 2.82 -9.17
C GLN A 51 3.37 2.66 -8.87
N ILE A 52 2.76 3.59 -8.13
CA ILE A 52 1.31 3.59 -7.91
C ILE A 52 0.55 3.90 -9.21
N ASN A 53 1.05 4.83 -10.03
CA ASN A 53 0.49 5.09 -11.36
C ASN A 53 0.60 3.86 -12.27
N ARG A 54 1.73 3.16 -12.24
CA ARG A 54 1.94 1.94 -13.01
C ARG A 54 1.00 0.81 -12.54
N LEU A 55 0.87 0.63 -11.22
CA LEU A 55 -0.06 -0.31 -10.62
C LEU A 55 -1.51 -0.07 -11.07
N GLN A 56 -1.93 1.19 -11.19
CA GLN A 56 -3.28 1.54 -11.65
C GLN A 56 -3.59 0.98 -13.04
N VAL A 57 -2.59 0.87 -13.92
CA VAL A 57 -2.74 0.33 -15.27
C VAL A 57 -2.64 -1.20 -15.26
N LEU A 58 -1.68 -1.76 -14.53
CA LEU A 58 -1.38 -3.20 -14.55
C LEU A 58 -2.35 -4.03 -13.73
N ASP A 59 -2.72 -3.55 -12.54
CA ASP A 59 -3.62 -4.23 -11.61
C ASP A 59 -4.55 -3.21 -10.91
N PRO A 60 -5.68 -2.86 -11.58
CA PRO A 60 -6.63 -1.88 -11.05
C PRO A 60 -7.22 -2.26 -9.70
N GLN A 61 -7.35 -3.56 -9.39
CA GLN A 61 -7.92 -4.00 -8.11
C GLN A 61 -6.91 -3.85 -6.97
N ALA A 62 -5.64 -4.20 -7.20
CA ALA A 62 -4.57 -3.90 -6.24
C ALA A 62 -4.41 -2.40 -6.01
N TYR A 63 -4.49 -1.59 -7.08
CA TYR A 63 -4.49 -0.14 -6.97
C TYR A 63 -5.64 0.38 -6.09
N ARG A 64 -6.87 -0.11 -6.29
CA ARG A 64 -8.02 0.28 -5.46
C ARG A 64 -7.81 -0.10 -4.01
N LEU A 65 -7.33 -1.31 -3.73
CA LEU A 65 -6.99 -1.73 -2.35
C LEU A 65 -5.93 -0.81 -1.73
N LEU A 66 -4.87 -0.49 -2.47
CA LEU A 66 -3.81 0.41 -1.99
C LEU A 66 -4.36 1.78 -1.61
N CYS A 67 -5.22 2.36 -2.44
CA CYS A 67 -5.89 3.63 -2.13
C CYS A 67 -6.77 3.49 -0.89
N ARG A 68 -7.59 2.44 -0.79
CA ARG A 68 -8.49 2.18 0.34
C ARG A 68 -7.73 2.05 1.66
N LEU A 69 -6.53 1.46 1.66
CA LEU A 69 -5.67 1.41 2.85
C LEU A 69 -5.33 2.79 3.43
N GLY A 70 -5.47 3.87 2.65
CA GLY A 70 -5.39 5.24 3.13
C GLY A 70 -6.45 5.63 4.18
N CYS A 71 -7.48 4.81 4.42
CA CYS A 71 -8.44 5.06 5.50
C CYS A 71 -7.91 4.72 6.89
N TYR A 72 -6.81 3.95 7.01
CA TYR A 72 -6.15 3.67 8.28
C TYR A 72 -5.16 4.79 8.61
N ARG A 73 -5.61 5.75 9.44
CA ARG A 73 -5.00 7.10 9.55
C ARG A 73 -3.82 7.15 10.52
N TYR A 74 -3.85 6.35 11.58
CA TYR A 74 -2.91 6.37 12.72
C TYR A 74 -1.87 5.25 12.63
N GLN A 75 -1.30 5.00 11.44
CA GLN A 75 -0.29 3.96 11.23
C GLN A 75 1.11 4.28 11.80
N ASP A 76 1.25 4.93 12.95
CA ASP A 76 2.59 5.24 13.49
C ASP A 76 3.26 4.04 14.19
N ILE A 77 2.50 2.95 14.44
CA ILE A 77 2.73 1.51 14.13
C ILE A 77 1.59 0.69 14.80
N PRO A 78 0.41 0.57 14.17
CA PRO A 78 -0.47 -0.57 14.30
C PRO A 78 -0.52 -1.25 12.93
N THR A 79 0.00 -2.47 12.89
CA THR A 79 -0.20 -3.32 11.73
C THR A 79 -1.67 -3.70 11.60
N ILE A 80 -2.08 -3.97 10.36
CA ILE A 80 -3.42 -4.40 10.02
C ILE A 80 -3.38 -5.91 9.77
N PRO A 81 -4.22 -6.73 10.42
CA PRO A 81 -4.28 -8.16 10.10
C PRO A 81 -4.91 -8.37 8.72
N SER A 82 -4.73 -9.56 8.14
CA SER A 82 -5.28 -9.90 6.81
C SER A 82 -6.78 -9.58 6.66
N GLN A 83 -7.57 -9.80 7.72
CA GLN A 83 -9.01 -9.53 7.72
C GLN A 83 -9.34 -8.03 7.56
N GLY A 84 -8.47 -7.13 8.02
CA GLY A 84 -8.63 -5.69 7.79
C GLY A 84 -8.38 -5.32 6.32
N LEU A 85 -7.47 -6.01 5.64
CA LEU A 85 -7.32 -5.84 4.18
C LEU A 85 -8.53 -6.41 3.43
N PHE A 86 -9.05 -7.56 3.86
CA PHE A 86 -10.21 -8.19 3.23
C PHE A 86 -11.49 -7.36 3.36
N CYS A 87 -11.71 -6.65 4.48
CA CYS A 87 -12.88 -5.79 4.62
C CYS A 87 -12.89 -4.61 3.64
N LEU A 88 -11.70 -4.20 3.17
CA LEU A 88 -11.52 -3.17 2.13
C LEU A 88 -11.67 -3.72 0.69
N LEU A 89 -11.91 -5.02 0.52
CA LEU A 89 -12.18 -5.67 -0.76
C LEU A 89 -13.67 -6.05 -0.90
N TRP A 90 -14.55 -5.20 -0.36
CA TRP A 90 -15.99 -5.45 -0.25
C TRP A 90 -16.71 -5.73 -1.59
N ASP A 91 -16.14 -5.27 -2.70
CA ASP A 91 -16.68 -5.41 -4.06
C ASP A 91 -15.91 -6.44 -4.90
N VAL A 92 -15.03 -7.22 -4.27
CA VAL A 92 -14.21 -8.24 -4.90
C VAL A 92 -14.51 -9.60 -4.29
N SER A 93 -14.57 -10.63 -5.14
CA SER A 93 -14.79 -12.01 -4.68
C SER A 93 -13.62 -12.51 -3.82
N SER A 94 -13.92 -13.27 -2.77
CA SER A 94 -12.96 -13.66 -1.73
C SER A 94 -11.83 -14.57 -2.24
N ASP A 95 -12.03 -15.28 -3.34
CA ASP A 95 -11.00 -16.08 -4.03
C ASP A 95 -9.88 -15.21 -4.60
N GLN A 96 -10.17 -13.96 -4.95
CA GLN A 96 -9.21 -13.02 -5.55
C GLN A 96 -8.41 -12.24 -4.51
N HIS A 97 -8.88 -12.17 -3.25
CA HIS A 97 -8.31 -11.30 -2.22
C HIS A 97 -6.82 -11.54 -2.00
N ARG A 98 -6.41 -12.82 -1.90
CA ARG A 98 -5.00 -13.17 -1.67
C ARG A 98 -4.10 -12.76 -2.83
N GLN A 99 -4.57 -12.90 -4.07
CA GLN A 99 -3.81 -12.53 -5.26
C GLN A 99 -3.60 -11.00 -5.31
N ILE A 100 -4.64 -10.22 -5.02
CA ILE A 100 -4.58 -8.76 -4.99
C ILE A 100 -3.58 -8.27 -3.93
N ILE A 101 -3.61 -8.87 -2.74
CA ILE A 101 -2.64 -8.55 -1.68
C ILE A 101 -1.22 -8.95 -2.10
N ALA A 102 -1.05 -10.12 -2.73
CA ALA A 102 0.25 -10.56 -3.24
C ALA A 102 0.82 -9.59 -4.28
N SER A 103 0.00 -9.09 -5.20
CA SER A 103 0.40 -8.09 -6.20
C SER A 103 1.00 -6.83 -5.57
N LEU A 104 0.40 -6.33 -4.48
CA LEU A 104 0.92 -5.20 -3.69
C LEU A 104 2.22 -5.53 -2.95
N ARG A 105 2.32 -6.73 -2.38
CA ARG A 105 3.51 -7.17 -1.64
C ARG A 105 4.71 -7.38 -2.55
N ASN A 106 4.52 -8.04 -3.68
CA ASN A 106 5.61 -8.34 -4.60
C ASN A 106 6.24 -7.06 -5.16
N ARG A 107 5.44 -6.00 -5.35
CA ARG A 107 5.90 -4.66 -5.75
C ARG A 107 6.42 -3.81 -4.59
N SER A 108 6.51 -4.38 -3.39
CA SER A 108 6.86 -3.68 -2.14
C SER A 108 6.03 -2.42 -1.91
N LEU A 109 4.75 -2.40 -2.32
CA LEU A 109 3.83 -1.28 -2.08
C LEU A 109 3.10 -1.42 -0.75
N VAL A 110 2.94 -2.65 -0.26
CA VAL A 110 2.49 -3.00 1.09
C VAL A 110 3.53 -3.89 1.74
N GLU A 111 3.89 -3.59 2.99
CA GLU A 111 4.77 -4.42 3.79
C GLU A 111 3.98 -5.48 4.56
N CYS A 112 4.63 -6.62 4.85
CA CYS A 112 4.02 -7.68 5.65
C CYS A 112 5.06 -8.40 6.51
N ASP A 113 4.73 -8.61 7.79
CA ASP A 113 5.43 -9.51 8.70
C ASP A 113 4.40 -10.37 9.43
N LYS A 114 4.58 -11.70 9.46
CA LYS A 114 3.69 -12.64 10.18
C LYS A 114 2.17 -12.44 9.96
N GLY A 115 1.74 -12.01 8.77
CA GLY A 115 0.32 -11.81 8.43
C GLY A 115 -0.26 -10.45 8.86
N GLU A 116 0.61 -9.57 9.33
CA GLU A 116 0.36 -8.19 9.74
C GLU A 116 0.92 -7.24 8.68
N TYR A 117 0.15 -6.23 8.28
CA TYR A 117 0.41 -5.38 7.12
C TYR A 117 0.52 -3.91 7.49
N TRP A 118 1.37 -3.16 6.77
CA TRP A 118 1.46 -1.71 6.93
C TRP A 118 1.93 -1.01 5.66
N LEU A 119 1.68 0.31 5.57
CA LEU A 119 2.21 1.16 4.52
C LEU A 119 3.43 1.93 5.01
N HIS A 120 4.45 2.03 4.16
CA HIS A 120 5.52 2.98 4.39
C HIS A 120 4.96 4.41 4.37
N PRO A 121 5.43 5.35 5.22
CA PRO A 121 4.82 6.69 5.36
C PRO A 121 4.64 7.46 4.05
N VAL A 122 5.58 7.32 3.12
CA VAL A 122 5.52 7.95 1.78
C VAL A 122 4.36 7.38 0.94
N ILE A 123 4.18 6.06 0.94
CA ILE A 123 3.08 5.39 0.21
C ILE A 123 1.75 5.70 0.89
N ARG A 124 1.71 5.70 2.22
CA ARG A 124 0.55 6.07 3.02
C ARG A 124 0.04 7.46 2.66
N LYS A 125 0.94 8.44 2.58
CA LYS A 125 0.59 9.83 2.21
C LYS A 125 -0.08 9.89 0.84
N GLU A 126 0.45 9.13 -0.12
CA GLU A 126 -0.10 9.07 -1.48
C GLU A 126 -1.44 8.33 -1.53
N ALA A 127 -1.58 7.21 -0.82
CA ALA A 127 -2.83 6.46 -0.69
C ALA A 127 -3.95 7.33 -0.08
N ILE A 128 -3.66 8.07 1.00
CA ILE A 128 -4.60 9.02 1.61
C ILE A 128 -5.03 10.09 0.60
N ALA A 129 -4.07 10.68 -0.12
CA ALA A 129 -4.35 11.74 -1.09
C ALA A 129 -5.28 11.24 -2.20
N ARG A 130 -5.01 10.05 -2.74
CA ARG A 130 -5.84 9.43 -3.79
C ARG A 130 -7.21 9.00 -3.28
N LEU A 131 -7.29 8.42 -2.08
CA LEU A 131 -8.56 8.03 -1.49
C LEU A 131 -9.47 9.24 -1.27
N ARG A 132 -8.94 10.37 -0.80
CA ARG A 132 -9.71 11.62 -0.58
C ARG A 132 -10.29 12.19 -1.88
N LEU A 133 -9.59 11.99 -2.99
CA LEU A 133 -10.06 12.42 -4.32
C LEU A 133 -11.03 11.42 -4.96
N SER A 134 -11.12 10.21 -4.43
CA SER A 134 -12.05 9.19 -4.90
C SER A 134 -13.44 9.37 -4.28
N ASN A 135 -14.45 8.76 -4.91
CA ASN A 135 -15.79 8.62 -4.36
C ASN A 135 -15.88 7.53 -3.26
N GLU A 136 -14.80 6.84 -2.95
CA GLU A 136 -14.78 5.73 -1.97
C GLU A 136 -14.36 6.18 -0.56
N TRP A 137 -13.97 7.45 -0.36
CA TRP A 137 -13.46 7.94 0.92
C TRP A 137 -14.39 7.59 2.09
N GLN A 138 -15.66 7.98 2.03
CA GLN A 138 -16.60 7.73 3.13
C GLN A 138 -16.81 6.24 3.37
N PHE A 139 -16.95 5.45 2.31
CA PHE A 139 -17.25 4.03 2.40
C PHE A 139 -16.06 3.22 2.93
N ALA A 140 -14.84 3.53 2.49
CA ALA A 140 -13.62 2.89 2.99
C ALA A 140 -13.42 3.13 4.49
N ASN A 141 -13.63 4.38 4.94
CA ASN A 141 -13.56 4.71 6.38
C ASN A 141 -14.65 3.98 7.17
N HIS A 142 -15.86 3.87 6.64
CA HIS A 142 -16.93 3.11 7.28
C HIS A 142 -16.58 1.62 7.42
N LYS A 143 -16.06 0.98 6.37
CA LYS A 143 -15.62 -0.43 6.41
C LYS A 143 -14.48 -0.66 7.39
N ALA A 144 -13.54 0.26 7.47
CA ALA A 144 -12.48 0.22 8.48
C ALA A 144 -13.04 0.35 9.90
N ALA A 145 -13.98 1.26 10.13
CA ALA A 145 -14.62 1.45 11.43
C ALA A 145 -15.45 0.23 11.86
N GLU A 146 -16.25 -0.36 10.96
CA GLU A 146 -16.97 -1.61 11.21
C GLU A 146 -16.02 -2.74 11.62
N PHE A 147 -14.90 -2.86 10.90
CA PHE A 147 -13.87 -3.86 11.19
C PHE A 147 -13.27 -3.66 12.59
N TRP A 148 -12.82 -2.44 12.92
CA TRP A 148 -12.22 -2.18 14.23
C TRP A 148 -13.22 -2.31 15.37
N THR A 149 -14.45 -1.83 15.20
CA THR A 149 -15.52 -1.98 16.21
C THR A 149 -15.82 -3.45 16.51
N THR A 150 -15.79 -4.31 15.49
CA THR A 150 -16.06 -5.75 15.66
C THR A 150 -14.90 -6.48 16.33
N ASN A 151 -13.66 -6.06 16.08
CA ASN A 151 -12.46 -6.78 16.52
C ASN A 151 -11.84 -6.22 17.82
N VAL A 152 -12.03 -4.95 18.15
CA VAL A 152 -11.56 -4.33 19.39
C VAL A 152 -12.68 -4.41 20.42
N LYS A 153 -12.79 -5.56 21.10
CA LYS A 153 -13.86 -5.80 22.09
C LYS A 153 -13.57 -5.20 23.47
N GLN A 154 -12.30 -5.03 23.82
CA GLN A 154 -11.84 -4.43 25.07
C GLN A 154 -10.55 -3.66 24.79
N ILE A 155 -10.44 -2.46 25.39
CA ILE A 155 -9.22 -1.67 25.36
C ILE A 155 -8.38 -2.10 26.56
N GLU A 156 -7.48 -3.06 26.37
CA GLU A 156 -6.56 -3.51 27.42
C GLU A 156 -5.18 -2.86 27.26
N THR A 157 -4.84 -2.46 26.04
CA THR A 157 -3.53 -1.93 25.68
C THR A 157 -3.62 -0.60 24.95
N PHE A 158 -2.49 0.12 24.90
CA PHE A 158 -2.36 1.33 24.09
C PHE A 158 -2.61 1.07 22.60
N LYS A 159 -2.30 -0.14 22.11
CA LYS A 159 -2.60 -0.58 20.74
C LYS A 159 -4.12 -0.63 20.51
N ASP A 160 -4.86 -1.19 21.45
CA ASP A 160 -6.32 -1.28 21.36
C ASP A 160 -6.97 0.11 21.41
N ALA A 161 -6.42 1.02 22.21
CA ALA A 161 -6.88 2.41 22.28
C ALA A 161 -6.70 3.15 20.94
N LEU A 162 -5.54 2.96 20.28
CA LEU A 162 -5.30 3.52 18.94
C LEU A 162 -6.23 2.91 17.88
N GLN A 163 -6.49 1.60 17.93
CA GLN A 163 -7.42 0.96 17.01
C GLN A 163 -8.87 1.42 17.23
N ALA A 164 -9.28 1.66 18.47
CA ALA A 164 -10.59 2.23 18.77
C ALA A 164 -10.77 3.65 18.21
N LEU A 165 -9.69 4.47 18.17
CA LEU A 165 -9.73 5.80 17.55
C LEU A 165 -9.91 5.75 16.03
N GLU A 166 -9.54 4.66 15.37
CA GLU A 166 -9.82 4.45 13.93
C GLU A 166 -11.30 4.16 13.65
N ALA A 167 -12.10 3.84 14.69
CA ALA A 167 -13.53 3.57 14.55
C ALA A 167 -14.42 4.84 14.63
N CYS A 168 -13.86 6.00 15.01
CA CYS A 168 -14.59 7.25 15.25
C CYS A 168 -14.57 8.24 14.06
#